data_AF-M3HL13-F1
#
_entry.id   AF-M3HL13-F1
#
_cell.length_a   1.000
_cell.length_b   1.000
_cell.length_c   1.000
_cell.angle_alpha   90.00
_cell.angle_beta   90.00
_cell.angle_gamma   90.00
#
_symmetry.space_group_name_H-M   'P 1'
#
loop_
_entity.id
_entity.type
_entity.pdbx_description
1 polymer ?
#
loop_
_entity_poly.entity_id
_entity_poly.type
_entity_poly.pdbx_seq_one_letter_code
_entity_poly.pdbx_strand_id
1 'polypeptide(L)'
;MRDNWCVGYSKNYTVGVWVGNLDGSPMWDVSGVTGAAPIWNAVIGLLQERENQPGNTLFEAFRDSHVSRLVESFSIPKILIPGNETIYALDPDIPEGRQKLYFSASAFMSGFRWVLDGKRIQEAKQKDIFWKPERGFHILSLQDKDGKIIDSVVFEVR
;
A
#
# COMPACT_ATOMS: atom_id res chain seq x y z
N MET A 1 -6.50 17.62 22.33
CA MET A 1 -5.72 16.80 21.37
C MET A 1 -6.18 17.19 19.97
N ARG A 2 -5.30 17.43 18.99
CA ARG A 2 -5.73 17.77 17.61
C ARG A 2 -5.88 16.53 16.75
N ASP A 3 -4.88 15.68 16.82
CA ASP A 3 -4.81 14.42 16.10
C ASP A 3 -4.85 13.28 17.08
N ASN A 4 -5.68 12.28 16.79
CA ASN A 4 -5.74 11.06 17.56
C ASN A 4 -5.53 9.86 16.64
N TRP A 5 -4.40 9.19 16.83
CA TRP A 5 -3.97 8.07 15.99
C TRP A 5 -3.99 6.76 16.78
N CYS A 6 -4.43 5.69 16.13
CA CYS A 6 -4.21 4.31 16.56
C CYS A 6 -3.74 3.49 15.37
N VAL A 7 -2.61 2.80 15.51
CA VAL A 7 -2.06 1.91 14.49
C VAL A 7 -1.76 0.57 15.13
N GLY A 8 -2.17 -0.50 14.47
CA GLY A 8 -1.93 -1.87 14.91
C GLY A 8 -2.01 -2.84 13.76
N TYR A 9 -1.51 -4.05 13.99
CA TYR A 9 -1.41 -5.09 12.97
C TYR A 9 -1.89 -6.45 13.48
N SER A 10 -2.28 -7.29 12.52
CA SER A 10 -2.46 -8.73 12.67
C SER A 10 -1.53 -9.45 11.69
N LYS A 11 -1.60 -10.79 11.61
CA LYS A 11 -0.82 -11.56 10.64
C LYS A 11 -1.03 -11.09 9.19
N ASN A 12 -2.24 -10.66 8.85
CA ASN A 12 -2.64 -10.40 7.45
C ASN A 12 -2.99 -8.93 7.17
N TYR A 13 -3.14 -8.10 8.20
CA TYR A 13 -3.61 -6.72 8.03
C TYR A 13 -2.83 -5.75 8.91
N THR A 14 -2.58 -4.55 8.39
CA THR A 14 -2.18 -3.38 9.17
C THR A 14 -3.30 -2.35 9.04
N VAL A 15 -3.76 -1.80 10.16
CA VAL A 15 -4.83 -0.81 10.19
C VAL A 15 -4.31 0.42 10.93
N GLY A 16 -4.40 1.58 10.28
CA GLY A 16 -4.20 2.88 10.90
C GLY A 16 -5.52 3.64 10.92
N VAL A 17 -5.85 4.23 12.06
CA VAL A 17 -7.03 5.07 12.26
C VAL A 17 -6.59 6.43 12.74
N TRP A 18 -7.08 7.47 12.08
CA TRP A 18 -7.00 8.86 12.53
C TRP A 18 -8.39 9.36 12.91
N VAL A 19 -8.44 10.13 13.99
CA VAL A 19 -9.62 10.89 14.42
C VAL A 19 -9.16 12.31 14.71
N GLY A 20 -9.85 13.29 14.15
CA GLY A 20 -9.56 14.72 14.32
C GLY A 20 -10.63 15.59 13.68
N ASN A 21 -10.64 16.88 14.04
CA ASN A 21 -11.48 17.87 13.36
C ASN A 21 -10.82 18.25 12.03
N LEU A 22 -11.58 18.25 10.92
CA LEU A 22 -11.06 18.53 9.58
C LEU A 22 -10.51 19.95 9.42
N ASP A 23 -11.01 20.91 10.20
CA ASP A 23 -10.51 22.28 10.27
C ASP A 23 -9.25 22.42 11.14
N GLY A 24 -8.75 21.30 11.68
CA GLY A 24 -7.60 21.23 12.55
C GLY A 24 -7.85 21.75 13.97
N SER A 25 -9.07 22.17 14.32
CA SER A 25 -9.40 22.66 15.66
C SER A 25 -9.17 21.58 16.73
N PRO A 26 -8.85 21.94 17.99
CA PRO A 26 -8.63 20.95 19.04
C PRO A 26 -9.89 20.15 19.36
N MET A 27 -9.74 18.84 19.51
CA MET A 27 -10.73 17.99 20.17
C MET A 27 -10.57 18.09 21.69
N TRP A 28 -11.71 18.16 22.38
CA TRP A 28 -11.82 18.19 23.83
C TRP A 28 -12.22 16.81 24.34
N ASP A 29 -11.65 16.38 25.46
CA ASP A 29 -11.97 15.10 26.14
C ASP A 29 -11.78 13.81 25.30
N VAL A 30 -10.97 13.89 24.24
CA VAL A 30 -10.60 12.75 23.40
C VAL A 30 -9.16 12.33 23.68
N SER A 31 -8.95 11.02 23.83
CA SER A 31 -7.63 10.37 24.00
C SER A 31 -7.47 9.23 23.00
N GLY A 32 -6.25 8.70 22.86
CA GLY A 32 -5.95 7.47 22.09
C GLY A 32 -6.97 6.36 22.29
N VAL A 33 -7.25 6.06 23.55
CA VAL A 33 -8.10 4.95 24.00
C VAL A 33 -9.59 5.21 23.76
N THR A 34 -10.01 6.48 23.72
CA THR A 34 -11.42 6.86 23.58
C THR A 34 -11.81 7.33 22.18
N GLY A 35 -10.85 7.57 21.27
CA GLY A 35 -11.12 7.97 19.89
C GLY A 35 -10.72 6.93 18.86
N ALA A 36 -9.44 6.90 18.45
CA ALA A 36 -9.00 6.05 17.34
C ALA A 36 -8.93 4.55 17.69
N ALA A 37 -8.63 4.17 18.94
CA ALA A 37 -8.44 2.77 19.31
C ALA A 37 -9.70 1.89 19.24
N PRO A 38 -10.90 2.34 19.67
CA PRO A 38 -12.13 1.55 19.52
C PRO A 38 -12.52 1.33 18.06
N ILE A 39 -12.30 2.33 17.21
CA ILE A 39 -12.56 2.23 15.76
C ILE A 39 -11.58 1.24 15.13
N TRP A 40 -10.30 1.32 15.47
CA TRP A 40 -9.30 0.36 15.03
C TRP A 40 -9.69 -1.08 15.43
N ASN A 41 -10.10 -1.28 16.68
CA ASN A 41 -10.51 -2.59 17.19
C ASN A 41 -11.72 -3.16 16.45
N ALA A 42 -12.71 -2.31 16.11
CA ALA A 42 -13.85 -2.71 15.32
C ALA A 42 -13.44 -3.12 13.89
N VAL A 43 -12.58 -2.34 13.23
CA VAL A 43 -12.13 -2.63 11.87
C VAL A 43 -11.31 -3.93 11.80
N ILE A 44 -10.35 -4.12 12.71
CA ILE A 44 -9.53 -5.34 12.70
C ILE A 44 -10.38 -6.57 13.03
N GLY A 45 -11.38 -6.45 13.92
CA GLY A 45 -12.34 -7.51 14.20
C GLY A 45 -13.14 -7.91 12.96
N LEU A 46 -13.68 -6.94 12.22
CA LEU A 46 -14.41 -7.20 10.97
C LEU A 46 -13.52 -7.85 9.89
N LEU A 47 -12.27 -7.42 9.76
CA LEU A 47 -11.33 -8.01 8.80
C LEU A 47 -10.98 -9.46 9.15
N GLN A 48 -10.79 -9.75 10.44
CA GLN A 48 -10.52 -11.11 10.92
C GLN A 48 -11.74 -12.02 10.82
N GLU A 49 -12.93 -11.53 11.14
CA GLU A 49 -14.18 -12.29 10.97
C GLU A 49 -14.43 -12.64 9.51
N ARG A 50 -14.19 -11.70 8.58
CA ARG A 50 -14.29 -11.97 7.14
C ARG A 50 -13.30 -13.03 6.67
N GLU A 51 -12.09 -13.04 7.23
CA GLU A 51 -11.10 -14.08 6.93
C GLU A 51 -11.53 -15.45 7.48
N ASN A 52 -12.15 -15.48 8.65
CA ASN A 52 -12.61 -16.69 9.31
C ASN A 52 -13.97 -17.22 8.81
N GLN A 53 -14.71 -16.43 8.02
CA GLN A 53 -15.92 -16.91 7.36
C GLN A 53 -15.54 -17.94 6.28
N PRO A 54 -16.08 -19.17 6.32
CA PRO A 54 -15.92 -20.15 5.24
C PRO A 54 -16.75 -19.70 4.04
N GLY A 55 -16.26 -18.68 3.34
CA GLY A 55 -16.97 -17.93 2.32
C GLY A 55 -16.20 -17.88 1.01
N ASN A 56 -15.64 -19.03 0.58
CA ASN A 56 -15.42 -19.34 -0.84
C ASN A 56 -14.87 -20.76 -1.08
N THR A 57 -15.50 -21.80 -0.55
CA THR A 57 -15.13 -23.19 -0.89
C THR A 57 -15.27 -23.48 -2.40
N LEU A 58 -16.15 -22.76 -3.11
CA LEU A 58 -16.23 -22.82 -4.56
C LEU A 58 -15.02 -22.15 -5.25
N PHE A 59 -14.52 -21.04 -4.73
CA PHE A 59 -13.36 -20.34 -5.31
C PHE A 59 -12.04 -21.02 -4.96
N GLU A 60 -11.92 -21.64 -3.78
CA GLU A 60 -10.79 -22.51 -3.40
C GLU A 60 -10.74 -23.76 -4.27
N ALA A 61 -11.88 -24.42 -4.52
CA ALA A 61 -11.97 -25.52 -5.48
C ALA A 61 -11.61 -25.10 -6.93
N PHE A 62 -11.94 -23.86 -7.32
CA PHE A 62 -11.50 -23.28 -8.59
C PHE A 62 -10.01 -22.85 -8.58
N ARG A 63 -9.45 -22.46 -7.44
CA ARG A 63 -8.05 -22.07 -7.26
C ARG A 63 -7.11 -23.25 -7.49
N ASP A 64 -7.54 -24.45 -7.09
CA ASP A 64 -6.84 -25.71 -7.35
C ASP A 64 -7.08 -26.27 -8.77
N SER A 65 -7.96 -25.65 -9.56
CA SER A 65 -8.15 -26.03 -10.95
C SER A 65 -7.00 -25.52 -11.84
N HIS A 66 -6.67 -26.29 -12.89
CA HIS A 66 -5.70 -25.88 -13.91
C HIS A 66 -6.02 -24.51 -14.54
N VAL A 67 -7.28 -24.06 -14.50
CA VAL A 67 -7.72 -22.77 -15.04
C VAL A 67 -7.22 -21.59 -14.20
N SER A 68 -7.18 -21.68 -12.87
CA SER A 68 -6.65 -20.58 -12.02
C SER A 68 -5.16 -20.38 -12.23
N ARG A 69 -4.41 -21.47 -12.40
CA ARG A 69 -2.97 -21.41 -12.71
C ARG A 69 -2.73 -20.75 -14.08
N LEU A 70 -3.61 -21.00 -15.05
CA LEU A 70 -3.59 -20.30 -16.35
C LEU A 70 -3.95 -18.82 -16.20
N VAL A 71 -4.98 -18.46 -15.43
CA VAL A 71 -5.38 -17.05 -15.24
C VAL A 71 -4.32 -16.24 -14.48
N GLU A 72 -3.66 -16.79 -13.45
CA GLU A 72 -2.51 -16.15 -12.80
C GLU A 72 -1.37 -15.91 -13.81
N SER A 73 -1.14 -16.87 -14.72
CA SER A 73 -0.16 -16.76 -15.80
C SER A 73 -0.48 -15.69 -16.85
N PHE A 74 -1.76 -15.27 -16.96
CA PHE A 74 -2.23 -14.24 -17.92
C PHE A 74 -2.57 -12.90 -17.26
N SER A 75 -2.46 -12.78 -15.94
CA SER A 75 -2.75 -11.51 -15.27
C SER A 75 -1.66 -10.48 -15.58
N ILE A 76 -2.06 -9.35 -16.20
CA ILE A 76 -1.14 -8.25 -16.49
C ILE A 76 -0.65 -7.72 -15.13
N PRO A 77 0.67 -7.69 -14.88
CA PRO A 77 1.21 -7.20 -13.62
C PRO A 77 0.77 -5.76 -13.35
N LYS A 78 0.38 -5.48 -12.10
CA LYS A 78 -0.10 -4.16 -11.66
C LYS A 78 0.75 -3.63 -10.52
N ILE A 79 0.89 -2.32 -10.45
CA ILE A 79 1.45 -1.62 -9.30
C ILE A 79 0.41 -1.68 -8.18
N LEU A 80 0.81 -2.21 -7.03
CA LEU A 80 -0.04 -2.29 -5.83
C LEU A 80 0.26 -1.14 -4.88
N ILE A 81 1.53 -0.77 -4.76
CA ILE A 81 1.98 0.33 -3.91
C ILE A 81 2.99 1.15 -4.72
N PRO A 82 2.80 2.48 -4.84
CA PRO A 82 1.65 3.22 -4.36
C PRO A 82 0.37 2.91 -5.15
N GLY A 83 -0.79 3.13 -4.54
CA GLY A 83 -2.03 3.19 -5.30
C GLY A 83 -2.07 4.45 -6.17
N ASN A 84 -2.81 4.42 -7.27
CA ASN A 84 -2.98 5.62 -8.09
C ASN A 84 -3.61 6.77 -7.25
N GLU A 85 -3.07 7.98 -7.41
CA GLU A 85 -3.43 9.20 -6.70
C GLU A 85 -3.17 9.18 -5.18
N THR A 86 -2.33 8.25 -4.70
CA THR A 86 -1.94 8.22 -3.27
C THR A 86 -1.16 9.48 -2.90
N ILE A 87 -1.44 10.04 -1.72
CA ILE A 87 -0.68 11.14 -1.13
C ILE A 87 0.08 10.62 0.08
N TYR A 88 1.39 10.82 0.11
CA TYR A 88 2.26 10.58 1.26
C TYR A 88 2.65 11.89 1.91
N ALA A 89 2.68 11.93 3.25
CA ALA A 89 3.23 13.05 4.00
C ALA A 89 4.60 12.68 4.57
N LEU A 90 5.59 13.56 4.39
CA LEU A 90 6.88 13.44 5.06
C LEU A 90 6.75 13.84 6.53
N ASP A 91 7.42 13.08 7.39
CA ASP A 91 7.42 13.32 8.82
C ASP A 91 8.76 13.98 9.18
N PRO A 92 8.76 15.26 9.61
CA PRO A 92 9.99 15.99 9.90
C PRO A 92 10.77 15.41 11.09
N ASP A 93 10.13 14.61 11.96
CA ASP A 93 10.77 14.01 13.13
C ASP A 93 11.50 12.70 12.78
N ILE A 94 11.22 12.09 11.62
CA ILE A 94 11.92 10.89 11.16
C ILE A 94 13.27 11.29 10.54
N PRO A 95 14.41 10.80 11.07
CA PRO A 95 15.72 11.13 10.52
C PRO A 95 15.83 10.79 9.03
N GLU A 96 16.55 11.65 8.31
CA GLU A 96 16.79 11.49 6.88
C GLU A 96 17.36 10.09 6.57
N GLY A 97 16.80 9.42 5.56
CA GLY A 97 17.19 8.07 5.16
C GLY A 97 16.50 6.93 5.92
N ARG A 98 15.77 7.24 7.01
CA ARG A 98 14.88 6.27 7.69
C ARG A 98 13.46 6.31 7.13
N GLN A 99 13.01 7.44 6.61
CA GLN A 99 11.76 7.52 5.88
C GLN A 99 11.96 6.95 4.47
N LYS A 100 11.24 5.87 4.14
CA LYS A 100 11.29 5.22 2.83
C LYS A 100 9.88 4.83 2.39
N LEU A 101 9.59 5.02 1.11
CA LEU A 101 8.37 4.53 0.48
C LEU A 101 8.62 3.17 -0.14
N TYR A 102 7.66 2.28 0.07
CA TYR A 102 7.71 0.92 -0.44
C TYR A 102 6.96 0.84 -1.76
N PHE A 103 7.62 0.37 -2.82
CA PHE A 103 6.96 0.07 -4.08
C PHE A 103 6.81 -1.44 -4.24
N SER A 104 5.64 -1.86 -4.69
CA SER A 104 5.34 -3.28 -4.92
C SER A 104 4.38 -3.47 -6.09
N ALA A 105 4.50 -4.61 -6.76
CA ALA A 105 3.65 -5.03 -7.87
C ALA A 105 3.05 -6.41 -7.61
N SER A 106 1.93 -6.73 -8.26
CA SER A 106 1.29 -8.04 -8.17
C SER A 106 2.23 -9.16 -8.63
N ALA A 107 3.02 -8.91 -9.67
CA ALA A 107 4.08 -9.76 -10.16
C ALA A 107 5.25 -8.93 -10.69
N PHE A 108 6.46 -9.50 -10.63
CA PHE A 108 7.67 -8.86 -11.16
C PHE A 108 8.51 -9.91 -11.88
N MET A 109 8.42 -9.91 -13.21
CA MET A 109 9.05 -10.91 -14.05
C MET A 109 10.50 -10.54 -14.39
N SER A 110 11.30 -11.53 -14.80
CA SER A 110 12.66 -11.27 -15.27
C SER A 110 12.65 -10.28 -16.44
N GLY A 111 13.46 -9.23 -16.34
CA GLY A 111 13.53 -8.15 -17.32
C GLY A 111 12.59 -6.97 -17.06
N PHE A 112 11.67 -7.09 -16.09
CA PHE A 112 10.86 -5.94 -15.64
C PHE A 112 11.72 -4.97 -14.83
N ARG A 113 11.33 -3.69 -14.88
CA ARG A 113 12.05 -2.59 -14.23
C ARG A 113 11.09 -1.54 -13.71
N TRP A 114 11.40 -1.01 -12.54
CA TRP A 114 10.77 0.20 -12.00
C TRP A 114 11.40 1.45 -12.62
N VAL A 115 10.53 2.37 -13.04
CA VAL A 115 10.90 3.68 -13.57
C VAL A 115 10.10 4.74 -12.83
N LEU A 116 10.79 5.69 -12.20
CA LEU A 116 10.20 6.80 -11.48
C LEU A 116 10.58 8.09 -12.19
N ASP A 117 9.58 8.86 -12.61
CA ASP A 117 9.75 10.13 -13.33
C ASP A 117 10.66 9.99 -14.56
N GLY A 118 10.52 8.87 -15.27
CA GLY A 118 11.35 8.53 -16.44
C GLY A 118 12.77 8.05 -16.10
N LYS A 119 13.18 8.07 -14.83
CA LYS A 119 14.50 7.60 -14.37
C LYS A 119 14.41 6.18 -13.81
N ARG A 120 15.38 5.35 -14.19
CA ARG A 120 15.48 3.98 -13.69
C ARG A 120 15.94 3.98 -12.24
N ILE A 121 15.25 3.22 -11.39
CA ILE A 121 15.68 3.01 -10.00
C ILE A 121 16.72 1.87 -10.00
N GLN A 122 17.92 2.12 -9.48
CA GLN A 122 19.05 1.18 -9.57
C GLN A 122 18.82 -0.13 -8.79
N GLU A 123 17.96 -0.10 -7.77
CA GLU A 123 17.59 -1.24 -6.93
C GLU A 123 16.45 -2.09 -7.55
N ALA A 124 15.93 -1.72 -8.72
CA ALA A 124 14.75 -2.32 -9.33
C ALA A 124 14.93 -3.71 -9.95
N LYS A 125 15.95 -4.49 -9.54
CA LYS A 125 16.07 -5.89 -9.97
C LYS A 125 15.15 -6.84 -9.19
N GLN A 126 14.49 -6.32 -8.16
CA GLN A 126 13.62 -7.08 -7.25
C GLN A 126 12.20 -6.52 -7.28
N LYS A 127 11.24 -7.39 -6.91
CA LYS A 127 9.80 -7.10 -6.86
C LYS A 127 9.48 -5.86 -6.02
N ASP A 128 10.24 -5.69 -4.96
CA ASP A 128 9.94 -4.80 -3.85
C ASP A 128 11.12 -3.87 -3.60
N ILE A 129 10.90 -2.56 -3.60
CA ILE A 129 11.97 -1.57 -3.38
C ILE A 129 11.56 -0.51 -2.37
N PHE A 130 12.55 -0.03 -1.61
CA PHE A 130 12.36 1.03 -0.62
C PHE A 130 13.04 2.30 -1.12
N TRP A 131 12.25 3.19 -1.73
CA TRP A 131 12.72 4.45 -2.28
C TRP A 131 12.77 5.54 -1.22
N LYS A 132 13.80 6.40 -1.27
CA LYS A 132 13.86 7.61 -0.42
C LYS A 132 12.93 8.67 -1.02
N PRO A 133 11.86 9.10 -0.33
CA PRO A 133 10.91 10.02 -0.90
C PRO A 133 11.48 11.42 -1.12
N GLU A 134 11.10 12.00 -2.25
CA GLU A 134 11.29 13.40 -2.61
C GLU A 134 9.91 14.07 -2.64
N ARG A 135 9.84 15.36 -2.29
CA ARG A 135 8.56 16.11 -2.32
C ARG A 135 8.16 16.39 -3.77
N GLY A 136 6.87 16.28 -4.08
CA GLY A 136 6.32 16.61 -5.38
C GLY A 136 5.37 15.56 -5.94
N PHE A 137 4.96 15.77 -7.19
CA PHE A 137 4.21 14.78 -7.97
C PHE A 137 5.17 13.82 -8.65
N HIS A 138 4.85 12.53 -8.56
CA HIS A 138 5.67 11.45 -9.08
C HIS A 138 4.85 10.49 -9.93
N ILE A 139 5.46 9.97 -10.98
CA ILE A 139 4.89 8.92 -11.81
C ILE A 139 5.77 7.68 -11.67
N LEU A 140 5.21 6.62 -11.07
CA LEU A 140 5.86 5.31 -11.03
C LEU A 140 5.30 4.43 -12.14
N SER A 141 6.18 3.90 -12.97
CA SER A 141 5.84 2.96 -14.02
C SER A 141 6.59 1.64 -13.85
N LEU A 142 5.89 0.55 -14.14
CA LEU A 142 6.45 -0.77 -14.33
C LEU A 142 6.66 -0.99 -15.83
N GLN A 143 7.89 -1.23 -16.25
CA GLN A 143 8.24 -1.43 -17.66
C GLN A 143 8.87 -2.80 -17.91
N ASP A 144 8.70 -3.34 -19.12
CA ASP A 144 9.35 -4.58 -19.54
C ASP A 144 10.80 -4.37 -20.04
N LYS A 145 11.39 -5.45 -20.58
CA LYS A 145 12.76 -5.46 -21.12
C LYS A 145 12.94 -4.54 -22.34
N ASP A 146 11.87 -4.31 -23.08
CA ASP A 146 11.85 -3.52 -24.31
C ASP A 146 11.45 -2.05 -24.02
N GLY A 147 11.12 -1.73 -22.76
CA GLY A 147 10.73 -0.39 -22.32
C GLY A 147 9.24 -0.10 -22.48
N LYS A 148 8.42 -1.12 -22.79
CA LYS A 148 6.98 -0.97 -22.84
C LYS A 148 6.45 -0.80 -21.42
N ILE A 149 5.59 0.20 -21.22
CA ILE A 149 4.89 0.41 -19.96
C ILE A 149 3.84 -0.70 -19.80
N ILE A 150 3.98 -1.46 -18.72
CA ILE A 150 3.06 -2.51 -18.31
C ILE A 150 1.95 -1.92 -17.44
N ASP A 151 2.34 -1.05 -16.50
CA ASP A 151 1.41 -0.31 -15.65
C ASP A 151 2.05 1.01 -15.18
N SER A 152 1.23 1.99 -14.79
CA SER A 152 1.70 3.28 -14.29
C SER A 152 0.71 3.90 -13.32
N VAL A 153 1.23 4.48 -12.25
CA VAL A 153 0.45 5.21 -11.23
C VAL A 153 1.05 6.59 -10.99
N VAL A 154 0.20 7.53 -10.64
CA VAL A 154 0.61 8.86 -10.16
C VAL A 154 0.48 8.89 -8.64
N PHE A 155 1.40 9.52 -7.94
CA PHE A 155 1.30 9.76 -6.50
C PHE A 155 1.95 11.09 -6.13
N GLU A 156 1.63 11.60 -4.95
CA GLU A 156 2.16 12.86 -4.44
C GLU A 156 2.87 12.65 -3.11
N VAL A 157 3.95 13.39 -2.88
CA VAL A 157 4.65 13.47 -1.60
C VAL A 157 4.63 14.93 -1.12
N ARG A 158 4.05 15.17 0.06
CA ARG A 158 3.89 16.49 0.69
C ARG A 158 4.72 16.66 1.96
#